data_AF-A0A932D7H8-F1
#
_entry.id   AF-A0A932D7H8-F1
#
_cell.length_a   1.000
_cell.length_b   1.000
_cell.length_c   1.000
_cell.angle_alpha   90.00
_cell.angle_beta   90.00
_cell.angle_gamma   90.00
#
_symmetry.space_group_name_H-M   'P 1'
#
loop_
_entity.id
_entity.type
_entity.pdbx_description
1 polymer ?
#
loop_
_entity_poly.entity_id
_entity_poly.type
_entity_poly.pdbx_seq_one_letter_code
_entity_poly.pdbx_strand_id
1 'polypeptide(L)'
;MPDNLRKQPFNLPLRRLASDTAPSPDVYALQALLSQYGYLAGDYCPGHYDQATARAVTQFQSFYRLYPAEDGVCDEATINHLNQPRCGVPDPSPAHRAAHGRLSPFVTVGAQWPTVQLTFRFLNSTPDLPQNRQRDIIREAFNRWAQVSALRFTEVAANVASQLTVAFHSGNHGDGSSFDNGGGPSGNTLAHAFFPPPRGGSFAGALHFDEFELWKDQPGGPGTRLYNVTLHEIGHLLGLDHSQDQNAIMYAYYAENRNDLRADDIAGIQSLYGAPTPGPVALAPGQQVSGHLPGTGAEVRYQATLQNKLLVRLSGPPGQDFDLYVRFGAPAGRNAGEFDQVSYGVTADELVTINNPRAGTYHMLVHSYQGAGNYTLEVEVT
;
A
#
# COMPACT_ATOMS: atom_id res chain seq x y z
N MET A 1 17.89 -17.64 -9.17
CA MET A 1 18.65 -17.78 -10.44
C MET A 1 20.12 -18.11 -10.18
N PRO A 2 20.88 -18.66 -11.15
CA PRO A 2 22.34 -18.67 -11.12
C PRO A 2 22.93 -17.26 -10.94
N ASP A 3 24.04 -17.12 -10.21
CA ASP A 3 24.63 -15.81 -9.84
C ASP A 3 25.07 -14.95 -11.04
N ASN A 4 25.43 -15.58 -12.16
CA ASN A 4 25.80 -14.88 -13.40
C ASN A 4 24.60 -14.29 -14.17
N LEU A 5 23.37 -14.52 -13.68
CA LEU A 5 22.13 -13.94 -14.19
C LEU A 5 21.52 -12.95 -13.18
N ARG A 6 22.28 -12.54 -12.15
CA ARG A 6 21.86 -11.51 -11.19
C ARG A 6 22.19 -10.12 -11.71
N LYS A 7 21.44 -9.15 -11.20
CA LYS A 7 21.64 -7.73 -11.47
C LYS A 7 23.10 -7.32 -11.23
N GLN A 8 23.72 -6.67 -12.22
CA GLN A 8 24.93 -5.89 -11.96
C GLN A 8 24.49 -4.51 -11.48
N PRO A 9 25.01 -4.04 -10.34
CA PRO A 9 24.65 -2.72 -9.85
C PRO A 9 25.06 -1.68 -10.88
N PHE A 10 24.09 -0.87 -11.30
CA PHE A 10 24.38 0.36 -12.00
C PHE A 10 25.22 1.27 -11.10
N ASN A 11 26.23 1.90 -11.67
CA ASN A 11 27.13 2.80 -10.95
C ASN A 11 27.59 3.94 -11.86
N LEU A 12 27.02 5.13 -11.67
CA LEU A 12 27.62 6.36 -12.16
C LEU A 12 28.95 6.58 -11.46
N PRO A 13 30.05 6.84 -12.21
CA PRO A 13 31.34 7.14 -11.61
C PRO A 13 31.25 8.35 -10.67
N LEU A 14 31.98 8.32 -9.55
CA LEU A 14 32.09 9.43 -8.59
C LEU A 14 32.92 10.59 -9.16
N ARG A 15 32.42 11.21 -10.21
CA ARG A 15 33.03 12.33 -10.92
C ARG A 15 31.99 13.43 -11.07
N ARG A 16 32.32 14.63 -10.61
CA ARG A 16 31.49 15.83 -10.80
C ARG A 16 31.07 16.00 -12.27
N LEU A 17 29.77 16.09 -12.53
CA LEU A 17 29.20 16.44 -13.83
C LEU A 17 28.48 17.79 -13.74
N ALA A 18 28.82 18.73 -14.63
CA ALA A 18 28.27 20.08 -14.68
C ALA A 18 28.41 20.67 -16.09
N SER A 19 28.01 21.93 -16.28
CA SER A 19 28.02 22.61 -17.59
C SER A 19 29.38 22.67 -18.30
N ASP A 20 30.49 22.56 -17.56
CA ASP A 20 31.87 22.51 -18.09
C ASP A 20 32.33 21.08 -18.44
N THR A 21 31.48 20.08 -18.21
CA THR A 21 31.78 18.68 -18.51
C THR A 21 31.66 18.43 -20.01
N ALA A 22 32.74 17.91 -20.61
CA ALA A 22 32.72 17.47 -21.99
C ALA A 22 31.67 16.37 -22.21
N PRO A 23 31.06 16.26 -23.40
CA PRO A 23 30.07 15.24 -23.67
C PRO A 23 30.58 13.83 -23.38
N SER A 24 29.81 13.04 -22.65
CA SER A 24 30.26 11.73 -22.19
C SER A 24 29.12 10.73 -21.98
N PRO A 25 29.43 9.41 -21.96
CA PRO A 25 28.48 8.38 -21.56
C PRO A 25 27.93 8.57 -20.14
N ASP A 26 28.71 9.15 -19.22
CA ASP A 26 28.27 9.40 -17.85
C ASP A 26 27.14 10.44 -17.80
N VAL A 27 27.25 11.50 -18.62
CA VAL A 27 26.20 12.51 -18.76
C VAL A 27 24.94 11.90 -19.40
N TYR A 28 25.11 11.04 -20.40
CA TYR A 28 23.99 10.34 -21.03
C TYR A 28 23.26 9.43 -20.01
N ALA A 29 24.02 8.68 -19.20
CA ALA A 29 23.45 7.83 -18.15
C ALA A 29 22.74 8.65 -17.07
N LEU A 30 23.30 9.79 -16.65
CA LEU A 30 22.63 10.73 -15.74
C LEU A 30 21.29 11.23 -16.33
N GLN A 31 21.29 11.65 -17.59
CA GLN A 31 20.07 12.12 -18.25
C GLN A 31 19.00 11.04 -18.32
N ALA A 32 19.38 9.80 -18.63
CA ALA A 32 18.46 8.68 -18.65
C ALA A 32 17.80 8.41 -17.29
N LEU A 33 18.57 8.45 -16.18
CA LEU A 33 18.02 8.35 -14.82
C LEU A 33 17.06 9.49 -14.52
N LEU A 34 17.46 10.74 -14.81
CA LEU A 34 16.63 11.91 -14.55
C LEU A 34 15.34 11.86 -15.37
N SER A 35 15.38 11.33 -16.59
CA SER A 35 14.17 11.11 -17.40
C SER A 35 13.27 10.03 -16.80
N GLN A 36 13.84 8.90 -16.40
CA GLN A 36 13.09 7.83 -15.75
C GLN A 36 12.43 8.28 -14.44
N TYR A 37 13.15 9.04 -13.62
CA TYR A 37 12.62 9.55 -12.35
C TYR A 37 11.72 10.79 -12.51
N GLY A 38 11.46 11.23 -13.75
CA GLY A 38 10.50 12.29 -14.05
C GLY A 38 11.01 13.73 -13.94
N TYR A 39 12.33 13.94 -13.86
CA TYR A 39 12.96 15.27 -13.77
C TYR A 39 13.37 15.85 -15.12
N LEU A 40 13.64 15.01 -16.12
CA LEU A 40 14.11 15.44 -17.44
C LEU A 40 13.16 14.98 -18.55
N ALA A 41 12.52 15.93 -19.22
CA ALA A 41 11.63 15.69 -20.36
C ALA A 41 11.72 16.84 -21.38
N GLY A 42 11.28 16.57 -22.61
CA GLY A 42 11.30 17.55 -23.70
C GLY A 42 12.67 17.68 -24.36
N ASP A 43 13.03 18.88 -24.80
CA ASP A 43 14.25 19.15 -25.56
C ASP A 43 15.48 19.24 -24.64
N TYR A 44 16.38 18.27 -24.77
CA TYR A 44 17.72 18.26 -24.18
C TYR A 44 18.71 17.64 -25.17
N CYS A 45 20.00 17.86 -24.98
CA CYS A 45 21.06 17.31 -25.83
C CYS A 45 21.66 16.04 -25.20
N PRO A 46 21.43 14.85 -25.77
CA PRO A 46 21.91 13.59 -25.20
C PRO A 46 23.44 13.57 -25.05
N GLY A 47 23.91 13.22 -23.86
CA GLY A 47 25.34 13.17 -23.52
C GLY A 47 25.99 14.53 -23.26
N HIS A 48 25.28 15.65 -23.42
CA HIS A 48 25.77 17.00 -23.13
C HIS A 48 25.12 17.54 -21.85
N TYR A 49 25.93 18.09 -20.93
CA TYR A 49 25.42 18.66 -19.69
C TYR A 49 24.86 20.07 -19.94
N ASP A 50 23.68 20.12 -20.52
CA ASP A 50 23.00 21.36 -20.91
C ASP A 50 22.17 21.96 -19.77
N GLN A 51 21.49 23.06 -20.06
CA GLN A 51 20.66 23.76 -19.08
C GLN A 51 19.45 22.92 -18.63
N ALA A 52 18.91 22.06 -19.49
CA ALA A 52 17.82 21.16 -19.13
C ALA A 52 18.29 20.13 -18.10
N THR A 53 19.47 19.55 -18.32
CA THR A 53 20.13 18.61 -17.40
C THR A 53 20.42 19.27 -16.04
N ALA A 54 21.01 20.47 -16.03
CA ALA A 54 21.29 21.20 -14.79
C ALA A 54 20.01 21.50 -13.97
N ARG A 55 18.91 21.88 -14.65
CA ARG A 55 17.62 22.10 -14.00
C ARG A 55 17.01 20.81 -13.44
N ALA A 56 17.13 19.70 -14.17
CA ALA A 56 16.66 18.41 -13.69
C ALA A 56 17.44 17.94 -12.45
N VAL A 57 18.78 18.11 -12.45
CA VAL A 57 19.62 17.83 -11.27
C VAL A 57 19.22 18.70 -10.08
N THR A 58 19.02 20.01 -10.29
CA THR A 58 18.57 20.93 -9.23
C THR A 58 17.27 20.46 -8.59
N GLN A 59 16.32 20.02 -9.41
CA GLN A 59 15.02 19.53 -8.94
C GLN A 59 15.12 18.22 -8.15
N PHE A 60 15.97 17.30 -8.61
CA PHE A 60 16.27 16.05 -7.91
C PHE A 60 16.91 16.32 -6.54
N GLN A 61 17.93 17.18 -6.49
CA GLN A 61 18.60 17.61 -5.27
C GLN A 61 17.62 18.24 -4.28
N SER A 62 16.71 19.10 -4.77
CA SER A 62 15.70 19.74 -3.93
C SER A 62 14.68 18.74 -3.35
N PHE A 63 14.26 17.75 -4.14
CA PHE A 63 13.33 16.72 -3.67
C PHE A 63 13.94 15.87 -2.54
N TYR A 64 15.20 15.46 -2.71
CA TYR A 64 15.91 14.60 -1.76
C TYR A 64 16.71 15.35 -0.69
N ARG A 65 16.64 16.69 -0.69
CA ARG A 65 17.30 17.57 0.29
C ARG A 65 18.81 17.34 0.37
N LEU A 66 19.45 17.20 -0.79
CA LEU A 66 20.89 17.05 -0.91
C LEU A 66 21.58 18.42 -0.74
N TYR A 67 21.55 18.94 0.49
CA TYR A 67 22.20 20.20 0.88
C TYR A 67 23.73 20.06 0.91
N PRO A 68 24.49 21.14 0.64
CA PRO A 68 24.05 22.53 0.47
C PRO A 68 23.81 22.98 -1.00
N ALA A 69 24.01 22.11 -1.98
CA ALA A 69 24.18 22.49 -3.37
C ALA A 69 22.95 22.18 -4.24
N GLU A 70 21.80 22.85 -4.01
CA GLU A 70 20.73 22.93 -5.03
C GLU A 70 21.21 23.83 -6.23
N ASP A 71 22.40 23.54 -6.75
CA ASP A 71 23.16 24.38 -7.68
C ASP A 71 23.14 23.83 -9.12
N GLY A 72 22.51 22.67 -9.31
CA GLY A 72 22.44 22.01 -10.61
C GLY A 72 23.77 21.42 -11.07
N VAL A 73 24.68 21.15 -10.14
CA VAL A 73 25.91 20.37 -10.34
C VAL A 73 25.66 18.97 -9.82
N CYS A 74 25.88 17.95 -10.65
CA CYS A 74 25.82 16.56 -10.19
C CYS A 74 27.14 16.23 -9.48
N ASP A 75 27.18 16.55 -8.19
CA ASP A 75 28.31 16.34 -7.30
C ASP A 75 28.34 14.90 -6.73
N GLU A 76 29.34 14.61 -5.90
CA GLU A 76 29.53 13.29 -5.33
C GLU A 76 28.33 12.85 -4.47
N ALA A 77 27.71 13.76 -3.72
CA ALA A 77 26.52 13.45 -2.92
C ALA A 77 25.32 13.09 -3.81
N THR A 78 25.12 13.84 -4.90
CA THR A 78 24.07 13.58 -5.88
C THR A 78 24.26 12.24 -6.57
N ILE A 79 25.50 11.94 -7.00
CA ILE A 79 25.84 10.68 -7.66
C ILE A 79 25.67 9.49 -6.71
N ASN A 80 26.15 9.61 -5.47
CA ASN A 80 25.95 8.58 -4.45
C ASN A 80 24.47 8.27 -4.23
N HIS A 81 23.61 9.29 -4.26
CA HIS A 81 22.17 9.08 -4.13
C HIS A 81 21.57 8.42 -5.38
N LEU A 82 21.93 8.88 -6.58
CA LEU A 82 21.49 8.28 -7.85
C LEU A 82 21.89 6.80 -8.01
N ASN A 83 23.02 6.41 -7.42
CA ASN A 83 23.50 5.03 -7.44
C ASN A 83 22.78 4.10 -6.45
N GLN A 84 21.94 4.61 -5.56
CA GLN A 84 21.23 3.76 -4.60
C GLN A 84 20.05 3.00 -5.24
N PRO A 85 19.77 1.77 -4.77
CA PRO A 85 18.60 1.02 -5.22
C PRO A 85 17.29 1.69 -4.79
N ARG A 86 16.29 1.69 -5.67
CA ARG A 86 15.02 2.39 -5.46
C ARG A 86 13.83 1.79 -6.22
N CYS A 87 12.64 2.28 -5.90
CA CYS A 87 11.45 2.12 -6.72
C CYS A 87 11.61 2.81 -8.10
N GLY A 88 11.05 2.18 -9.13
CA GLY A 88 11.07 2.65 -10.52
C GLY A 88 9.97 3.65 -10.88
N VAL A 89 9.02 3.92 -9.98
CA VAL A 89 7.98 4.93 -10.19
C VAL A 89 8.62 6.32 -10.26
N PRO A 90 8.24 7.19 -11.22
CA PRO A 90 8.74 8.56 -11.29
C PRO A 90 8.41 9.36 -10.02
N ASP A 91 9.30 10.27 -9.63
CA ASP A 91 9.05 11.13 -8.47
C ASP A 91 7.95 12.19 -8.76
N PRO A 92 7.25 12.68 -7.73
CA PRO A 92 6.17 13.65 -7.90
C PRO A 92 6.64 14.89 -8.65
N SER A 93 5.88 15.35 -9.66
CA SER A 93 6.30 16.46 -10.53
C SER A 93 6.59 17.76 -9.78
N PRO A 94 7.39 18.69 -10.32
CA PRO A 94 7.67 19.99 -9.70
C PRO A 94 6.41 20.79 -9.35
N ALA A 95 5.39 20.74 -10.23
CA ALA A 95 4.11 21.40 -10.00
C ALA A 95 3.35 20.75 -8.83
N HIS A 96 3.41 19.43 -8.71
CA HIS A 96 2.83 18.70 -7.59
C HIS A 96 3.57 19.02 -6.28
N ARG A 97 4.91 19.02 -6.30
CA ARG A 97 5.76 19.42 -5.16
C ARG A 97 5.51 20.87 -4.72
N ALA A 98 5.28 21.78 -5.66
CA ALA A 98 5.00 23.18 -5.38
C ALA A 98 3.60 23.42 -4.78
N ALA A 99 2.59 22.66 -5.24
CA ALA A 99 1.21 22.78 -4.77
C ALA A 99 1.03 22.28 -3.32
N HIS A 100 1.80 21.27 -2.92
CA HIS A 100 1.70 20.66 -1.60
C HIS A 100 2.78 21.16 -0.60
N GLY A 101 3.76 21.94 -1.07
CA GLY A 101 4.82 22.54 -0.26
C GLY A 101 5.84 21.53 0.27
N ARG A 102 6.97 22.02 0.82
CA ARG A 102 8.07 21.21 1.40
C ARG A 102 7.68 20.40 2.66
N LEU A 103 6.46 20.57 3.16
CA LEU A 103 5.98 20.02 4.44
C LEU A 103 4.61 19.34 4.31
N SER A 104 4.19 18.97 3.09
CA SER A 104 3.00 18.13 2.97
C SER A 104 3.24 16.86 3.77
N PRO A 105 2.35 16.48 4.70
CA PRO A 105 2.54 15.32 5.57
C PRO A 105 2.42 13.98 4.83
N PHE A 106 2.22 14.03 3.50
CA PHE A 106 2.16 12.90 2.57
C PHE A 106 2.01 13.44 1.14
N VAL A 107 2.22 12.57 0.13
CA VAL A 107 2.02 12.89 -1.29
C VAL A 107 1.07 11.85 -1.91
N THR A 108 0.09 12.30 -2.70
CA THR A 108 -0.84 11.42 -3.43
C THR A 108 -0.95 11.87 -4.87
N VAL A 109 -1.16 10.94 -5.81
CA VAL A 109 -1.32 11.31 -7.23
C VAL A 109 -2.72 11.81 -7.58
N GLY A 110 -3.60 11.94 -6.57
CA GLY A 110 -5.01 12.29 -6.74
C GLY A 110 -5.84 11.21 -7.46
N ALA A 111 -5.41 9.95 -7.39
CA ALA A 111 -6.17 8.80 -7.88
C ALA A 111 -6.38 7.80 -6.74
N GLN A 112 -7.57 7.22 -6.71
CA GLN A 112 -7.98 6.25 -5.70
C GLN A 112 -8.94 5.24 -6.32
N TRP A 113 -8.96 4.04 -5.74
CA TRP A 113 -9.97 3.05 -6.07
C TRP A 113 -11.36 3.51 -5.61
N PRO A 114 -12.43 3.25 -6.39
CA PRO A 114 -13.79 3.63 -6.02
C PRO A 114 -14.41 2.74 -4.93
N THR A 115 -13.68 1.72 -4.49
CA THR A 115 -14.10 0.76 -3.47
C THR A 115 -12.97 0.50 -2.49
N VAL A 116 -13.33 0.20 -1.24
CA VAL A 116 -12.38 -0.24 -0.21
C VAL A 116 -12.18 -1.75 -0.19
N GLN A 117 -12.99 -2.52 -0.93
CA GLN A 117 -12.82 -3.97 -1.09
C GLN A 117 -12.05 -4.26 -2.37
N LEU A 118 -10.76 -4.50 -2.23
CA LEU A 118 -9.84 -4.78 -3.33
C LEU A 118 -9.49 -6.26 -3.35
N THR A 119 -9.44 -6.84 -4.55
CA THR A 119 -8.93 -8.20 -4.74
C THR A 119 -7.56 -8.15 -5.40
N PHE A 120 -6.70 -9.09 -5.04
CA PHE A 120 -5.39 -9.25 -5.65
C PHE A 120 -5.12 -10.70 -6.04
N ARG A 121 -4.24 -10.91 -7.02
CA ARG A 121 -3.81 -12.25 -7.43
C ARG A 121 -2.33 -12.28 -7.79
N PHE A 122 -1.71 -13.44 -7.61
CA PHE A 122 -0.34 -13.71 -8.04
C PHE A 122 -0.34 -14.27 -9.46
N LEU A 123 0.46 -13.68 -10.36
CA LEU A 123 0.60 -14.16 -11.73
C LEU A 123 1.72 -15.20 -11.86
N ASN A 124 2.80 -15.04 -11.09
CA ASN A 124 3.93 -15.96 -11.04
C ASN A 124 4.64 -15.85 -9.68
N SER A 125 5.88 -16.34 -9.58
CA SER A 125 6.66 -16.39 -8.34
C SER A 125 8.15 -16.40 -8.66
N THR A 126 8.97 -15.87 -7.76
CA THR A 126 10.45 -15.96 -7.87
C THR A 126 10.95 -17.32 -7.36
N PRO A 127 12.01 -17.91 -7.95
CA PRO A 127 12.72 -19.07 -7.39
C PRO A 127 13.55 -18.77 -6.13
N ASP A 128 13.74 -17.50 -5.74
CA ASP A 128 14.63 -17.12 -4.63
C ASP A 128 14.09 -17.50 -3.25
N LEU A 129 12.77 -17.61 -3.14
CA LEU A 129 12.06 -17.95 -1.91
C LEU A 129 11.01 -19.03 -2.19
N PRO A 130 10.72 -19.93 -1.22
CA PRO A 130 9.60 -20.85 -1.34
C PRO A 130 8.30 -20.12 -1.69
N GLN A 131 7.53 -20.66 -2.64
CA GLN A 131 6.34 -20.00 -3.19
C GLN A 131 5.32 -19.61 -2.12
N ASN A 132 5.13 -20.46 -1.11
CA ASN A 132 4.27 -20.15 0.03
C ASN A 132 4.80 -18.96 0.83
N ARG A 133 6.12 -18.93 1.12
CA ARG A 133 6.70 -17.87 1.95
C ARG A 133 6.65 -16.50 1.29
N GLN A 134 6.94 -16.40 0.00
CA GLN A 134 6.82 -15.12 -0.73
C GLN A 134 5.38 -14.61 -0.76
N ARG A 135 4.38 -15.49 -0.92
CA ARG A 135 2.96 -15.10 -0.84
C ARG A 135 2.57 -14.63 0.55
N ASP A 136 3.07 -15.29 1.61
CA ASP A 136 2.83 -14.87 2.99
C ASP A 136 3.41 -13.48 3.27
N ILE A 137 4.64 -13.21 2.83
CA ILE A 137 5.27 -11.89 2.93
C ILE A 137 4.42 -10.81 2.24
N ILE A 138 3.89 -11.10 1.05
CA ILE A 138 3.08 -10.13 0.30
C ILE A 138 1.71 -9.92 0.96
N ARG A 139 1.09 -10.98 1.50
CA ARG A 139 -0.13 -10.88 2.32
C ARG A 139 0.10 -10.06 3.58
N GLU A 140 1.23 -10.25 4.27
CA GLU A 140 1.61 -9.48 5.46
C GLU A 140 1.68 -7.97 5.12
N ALA A 141 2.23 -7.60 3.97
CA ALA A 141 2.29 -6.20 3.52
C ALA A 141 0.90 -5.62 3.19
N PHE A 142 0.03 -6.35 2.46
CA PHE A 142 -1.36 -5.94 2.24
C PHE A 142 -2.13 -5.78 3.56
N ASN A 143 -1.97 -6.73 4.47
CA ASN A 143 -2.59 -6.68 5.80
C ASN A 143 -2.12 -5.45 6.58
N ARG A 144 -0.86 -5.06 6.44
CA ARG A 144 -0.35 -3.87 7.13
C ARG A 144 -1.04 -2.58 6.68
N TRP A 145 -1.27 -2.42 5.37
CA TRP A 145 -2.06 -1.30 4.84
C TRP A 145 -3.52 -1.35 5.28
N ALA A 146 -4.14 -2.54 5.35
CA ALA A 146 -5.51 -2.71 5.85
C ALA A 146 -5.65 -2.39 7.35
N GLN A 147 -4.59 -2.56 8.15
CA GLN A 147 -4.60 -2.22 9.58
C GLN A 147 -4.63 -0.71 9.85
N VAL A 148 -4.23 0.12 8.87
CA VAL A 148 -4.15 1.58 9.03
C VAL A 148 -5.14 2.35 8.13
N SER A 149 -5.98 1.65 7.38
CA SER A 149 -6.99 2.24 6.49
C SER A 149 -8.30 1.45 6.48
N ALA A 150 -9.36 2.01 5.89
CA ALA A 150 -10.61 1.28 5.69
C ALA A 150 -10.53 0.14 4.64
N LEU A 151 -9.39 -0.01 3.97
CA LEU A 151 -9.18 -0.99 2.90
C LEU A 151 -9.28 -2.43 3.41
N ARG A 152 -9.73 -3.30 2.52
CA ARG A 152 -9.82 -4.75 2.70
C ARG A 152 -9.28 -5.42 1.45
N PHE A 153 -8.39 -6.39 1.65
CA PHE A 153 -7.74 -7.13 0.58
C PHE A 153 -8.14 -8.59 0.62
N THR A 154 -8.54 -9.13 -0.53
CA THR A 154 -8.85 -10.55 -0.68
C THR A 154 -8.01 -11.14 -1.80
N GLU A 155 -7.20 -12.15 -1.49
CA GLU A 155 -6.51 -12.93 -2.52
C GLU A 155 -7.54 -13.77 -3.29
N VAL A 156 -7.46 -13.73 -4.61
CA VAL A 156 -8.24 -14.59 -5.50
C VAL A 156 -7.32 -15.51 -6.30
N ALA A 157 -7.88 -16.60 -6.85
CA ALA A 157 -7.14 -17.53 -7.68
C ALA A 157 -6.57 -16.84 -8.93
N ALA A 158 -5.44 -17.33 -9.44
CA ALA A 158 -4.73 -16.70 -10.56
C ALA A 158 -5.58 -16.52 -11.84
N ASN A 159 -6.57 -17.39 -12.05
CA ASN A 159 -7.49 -17.35 -13.18
C ASN A 159 -8.73 -16.45 -12.95
N VAL A 160 -8.91 -15.89 -11.77
CA VAL A 160 -10.00 -14.96 -11.43
C VAL A 160 -9.52 -13.53 -11.67
N ALA A 161 -10.33 -12.70 -12.31
CA ALA A 161 -10.01 -11.28 -12.50
C ALA A 161 -9.95 -10.54 -11.16
N SER A 162 -8.99 -9.63 -11.02
CA SER A 162 -8.78 -8.85 -9.80
C SER A 162 -8.40 -7.40 -10.14
N GLN A 163 -8.58 -6.48 -9.19
CA GLN A 163 -8.13 -5.09 -9.35
C GLN A 163 -6.60 -4.99 -9.30
N LEU A 164 -5.97 -5.82 -8.47
CA LEU A 164 -4.53 -5.77 -8.24
C LEU A 164 -3.87 -7.06 -8.75
N THR A 165 -2.68 -6.95 -9.34
CA THR A 165 -1.89 -8.11 -9.77
C THR A 165 -0.46 -7.99 -9.29
N VAL A 166 0.12 -9.11 -8.85
CA VAL A 166 1.50 -9.16 -8.40
C VAL A 166 2.29 -10.13 -9.28
N ALA A 167 3.39 -9.68 -9.85
CA ALA A 167 4.25 -10.47 -10.72
C ALA A 167 5.72 -10.11 -10.57
N PHE A 168 6.58 -11.08 -10.89
CA PHE A 168 8.01 -10.91 -11.06
C PHE A 168 8.33 -10.93 -12.56
N HIS A 169 9.08 -9.94 -13.03
CA HIS A 169 9.44 -9.80 -14.43
C HIS A 169 10.93 -9.54 -14.59
N SER A 170 11.42 -9.82 -15.78
CA SER A 170 12.79 -9.47 -16.19
C SER A 170 12.71 -8.50 -17.36
N GLY A 171 13.49 -7.43 -17.31
CA GLY A 171 13.75 -6.60 -18.48
C GLY A 171 12.53 -5.93 -19.06
N ASN A 172 12.46 -5.90 -20.38
CA ASN A 172 11.25 -5.48 -21.07
C ASN A 172 10.17 -6.55 -20.94
N HIS A 173 9.07 -6.18 -20.26
CA HIS A 173 7.93 -7.04 -20.01
C HIS A 173 6.60 -6.44 -20.52
N GLY A 174 6.67 -5.50 -21.48
CA GLY A 174 5.52 -5.07 -22.27
C GLY A 174 4.67 -3.94 -21.67
N ASP A 175 5.11 -3.33 -20.57
CA ASP A 175 4.40 -2.22 -19.91
C ASP A 175 5.04 -0.83 -20.13
N GLY A 176 6.11 -0.78 -20.93
CA GLY A 176 6.87 0.44 -21.21
C GLY A 176 7.88 0.84 -20.12
N SER A 177 7.93 0.12 -18.99
CA SER A 177 8.84 0.36 -17.87
C SER A 177 9.79 -0.83 -17.71
N SER A 178 10.78 -0.94 -18.60
CA SER A 178 11.70 -2.08 -18.58
C SER A 178 12.60 -2.07 -17.34
N PHE A 179 12.77 -3.23 -16.70
CA PHE A 179 13.82 -3.42 -15.69
C PHE A 179 15.21 -3.46 -16.32
N ASP A 180 16.23 -3.21 -15.51
CA ASP A 180 17.62 -3.01 -15.94
C ASP A 180 18.37 -4.31 -16.27
N ASN A 181 17.73 -5.49 -16.17
CA ASN A 181 18.11 -6.72 -16.89
C ASN A 181 19.57 -7.19 -16.72
N GLY A 182 20.22 -6.81 -15.61
CA GLY A 182 21.65 -7.06 -15.41
C GLY A 182 22.56 -5.83 -15.50
N GLY A 183 22.02 -4.61 -15.59
CA GLY A 183 22.75 -3.35 -15.67
C GLY A 183 22.39 -2.56 -16.94
N GLY A 184 22.14 -1.27 -16.77
CA GLY A 184 21.76 -0.35 -17.84
C GLY A 184 21.49 1.04 -17.28
N PRO A 185 21.27 2.07 -18.12
CA PRO A 185 21.06 3.44 -17.66
C PRO A 185 19.74 3.63 -16.88
N SER A 186 18.96 2.55 -16.69
CA SER A 186 17.71 2.54 -15.93
C SER A 186 17.91 2.44 -14.40
N GLY A 187 19.15 2.60 -13.93
CA GLY A 187 19.51 2.67 -12.51
C GLY A 187 19.53 1.32 -11.80
N ASN A 188 19.23 1.34 -10.50
CA ASN A 188 19.11 0.18 -9.64
C ASN A 188 17.64 -0.02 -9.23
N THR A 189 16.78 -0.27 -10.22
CA THR A 189 15.31 -0.33 -10.02
C THR A 189 14.90 -1.68 -9.43
N LEU A 190 14.30 -1.69 -8.24
CA LEU A 190 13.91 -2.93 -7.55
C LEU A 190 12.55 -3.49 -7.99
N ALA A 191 11.61 -2.58 -8.21
CA ALA A 191 10.21 -2.85 -8.52
C ALA A 191 9.53 -1.58 -9.02
N HIS A 192 8.33 -1.71 -9.56
CA HIS A 192 7.41 -0.60 -9.77
C HIS A 192 5.96 -1.06 -9.69
N ALA A 193 5.07 -0.10 -9.45
CA ALA A 193 3.64 -0.31 -9.42
C ALA A 193 2.89 0.76 -10.20
N PHE A 194 1.70 0.39 -10.68
CA PHE A 194 0.82 1.27 -11.42
C PHE A 194 -0.33 1.75 -10.53
N PHE A 195 -0.48 3.07 -10.46
CA PHE A 195 -1.50 3.75 -9.67
C PHE A 195 -2.95 3.30 -10.00
N PRO A 196 -3.92 3.60 -9.13
CA PRO A 196 -5.33 3.45 -9.45
C PRO A 196 -5.73 4.19 -10.75
N PRO A 197 -6.83 3.78 -11.42
CA PRO A 197 -7.37 4.52 -12.54
C PRO A 197 -7.74 5.96 -12.16
N PRO A 198 -7.65 6.92 -13.09
CA PRO A 198 -7.17 6.77 -14.47
C PRO A 198 -5.63 6.82 -14.59
N ARG A 199 -4.90 7.11 -13.50
CA ARG A 199 -3.45 7.38 -13.54
C ARG A 199 -2.62 6.19 -14.02
N GLY A 200 -2.95 4.97 -13.60
CA GLY A 200 -2.24 3.76 -14.04
C GLY A 200 -2.58 3.29 -15.47
N GLY A 201 -3.52 3.94 -16.16
CA GLY A 201 -3.91 3.55 -17.52
C GLY A 201 -4.31 2.08 -17.64
N SER A 202 -3.85 1.41 -18.70
CA SER A 202 -4.14 -0.01 -18.96
C SER A 202 -3.48 -0.99 -18.00
N PHE A 203 -2.51 -0.53 -17.20
CA PHE A 203 -1.78 -1.36 -16.22
C PHE A 203 -2.18 -1.05 -14.78
N ALA A 204 -3.20 -0.20 -14.56
CA ALA A 204 -3.62 0.20 -13.22
C ALA A 204 -3.83 -0.99 -12.28
N GLY A 205 -3.17 -0.95 -11.12
CA GLY A 205 -3.20 -2.04 -10.13
C GLY A 205 -2.14 -3.14 -10.32
N ALA A 206 -1.26 -3.03 -11.31
CA ALA A 206 -0.15 -3.97 -11.47
C ALA A 206 1.06 -3.60 -10.61
N LEU A 207 1.63 -4.59 -9.91
CA LEU A 207 2.88 -4.53 -9.15
C LEU A 207 3.87 -5.51 -9.79
N HIS A 208 4.99 -4.99 -10.28
CA HIS A 208 6.06 -5.78 -10.87
C HIS A 208 7.33 -5.69 -10.02
N PHE A 209 7.90 -6.84 -9.68
CA PHE A 209 9.22 -6.96 -9.07
C PHE A 209 10.27 -7.29 -10.14
N ASP A 210 11.47 -6.72 -10.03
CA ASP A 210 12.60 -7.11 -10.86
C ASP A 210 13.14 -8.47 -10.42
N GLU A 211 13.05 -9.48 -11.29
CA GLU A 211 13.50 -10.85 -11.03
C GLU A 211 15.05 -10.98 -11.09
N PHE A 212 15.77 -9.96 -11.57
CA PHE A 212 17.23 -9.94 -11.49
C PHE A 212 17.75 -9.63 -10.09
N GLU A 213 16.90 -9.10 -9.21
CA GLU A 213 17.22 -8.89 -7.79
C GLU A 213 17.35 -10.22 -7.05
N LEU A 214 18.14 -10.23 -5.97
CA LEU A 214 18.15 -11.34 -5.02
C LEU A 214 17.12 -11.06 -3.91
N TRP A 215 15.95 -11.70 -3.99
CA TRP A 215 14.89 -11.49 -3.01
C TRP A 215 15.11 -12.31 -1.74
N LYS A 216 14.96 -11.66 -0.57
CA LYS A 216 15.09 -12.31 0.73
C LYS A 216 13.95 -11.96 1.69
N ASP A 217 13.78 -12.80 2.70
CA ASP A 217 12.79 -12.62 3.77
C ASP A 217 13.42 -11.90 4.98
N GLN A 218 14.50 -12.49 5.50
CA GLN A 218 15.11 -12.10 6.77
C GLN A 218 16.04 -10.88 6.60
N PRO A 219 16.18 -10.05 7.65
CA PRO A 219 17.13 -8.94 7.65
C PRO A 219 18.58 -9.43 7.67
N GLY A 220 19.50 -8.56 7.23
CA GLY A 220 20.92 -8.86 7.14
C GLY A 220 21.30 -9.74 5.95
N GLY A 221 22.60 -9.90 5.73
CA GLY A 221 23.13 -10.64 4.57
C GLY A 221 22.85 -9.97 3.21
N PRO A 222 23.32 -10.57 2.11
CA PRO A 222 23.10 -10.06 0.77
C PRO A 222 21.63 -10.17 0.33
N GLY A 223 21.21 -9.30 -0.59
CA GLY A 223 19.87 -9.29 -1.19
C GLY A 223 18.91 -8.27 -0.56
N THR A 224 17.74 -8.16 -1.19
CA THR A 224 16.73 -7.13 -0.94
C THR A 224 15.51 -7.75 -0.25
N ARG A 225 15.06 -7.14 0.85
CA ARG A 225 13.88 -7.64 1.59
C ARG A 225 12.62 -7.47 0.76
N LEU A 226 12.00 -8.59 0.38
CA LEU A 226 10.74 -8.62 -0.37
C LEU A 226 9.63 -7.85 0.37
N TYR A 227 9.56 -7.99 1.71
CA TYR A 227 8.55 -7.30 2.52
C TYR A 227 8.62 -5.78 2.38
N ASN A 228 9.81 -5.19 2.52
CA ASN A 228 9.97 -3.73 2.48
C ASN A 228 9.57 -3.16 1.11
N VAL A 229 10.04 -3.78 0.03
CA VAL A 229 9.69 -3.35 -1.34
C VAL A 229 8.19 -3.56 -1.58
N THR A 230 7.62 -4.70 -1.20
CA THR A 230 6.17 -4.92 -1.32
C THR A 230 5.36 -3.87 -0.57
N LEU A 231 5.75 -3.54 0.67
CA LEU A 231 5.05 -2.55 1.48
C LEU A 231 5.06 -1.17 0.81
N HIS A 232 6.20 -0.78 0.20
CA HIS A 232 6.33 0.44 -0.59
C HIS A 232 5.44 0.41 -1.85
N GLU A 233 5.58 -0.60 -2.70
CA GLU A 233 4.86 -0.65 -3.98
C GLU A 233 3.34 -0.74 -3.80
N ILE A 234 2.85 -1.36 -2.73
CA ILE A 234 1.42 -1.33 -2.41
C ILE A 234 0.93 0.10 -2.15
N GLY A 235 1.74 1.00 -1.58
CA GLY A 235 1.35 2.41 -1.44
C GLY A 235 1.02 3.05 -2.79
N HIS A 236 1.82 2.77 -3.83
CA HIS A 236 1.53 3.21 -5.20
C HIS A 236 0.26 2.56 -5.78
N LEU A 237 0.06 1.25 -5.57
CA LEU A 237 -1.20 0.58 -5.96
C LEU A 237 -2.44 1.24 -5.36
N LEU A 238 -2.27 1.94 -4.23
CA LEU A 238 -3.32 2.62 -3.49
C LEU A 238 -3.37 4.14 -3.74
N GLY A 239 -2.47 4.69 -4.57
CA GLY A 239 -2.51 6.10 -4.97
C GLY A 239 -1.58 7.05 -4.19
N LEU A 240 -0.69 6.51 -3.34
CA LEU A 240 0.36 7.30 -2.69
C LEU A 240 1.53 7.50 -3.64
N ASP A 241 2.08 8.71 -3.67
CA ASP A 241 3.29 9.06 -4.42
C ASP A 241 4.52 9.04 -3.49
N HIS A 242 5.73 9.23 -4.02
CA HIS A 242 6.93 9.21 -3.20
C HIS A 242 6.97 10.34 -2.15
N SER A 243 7.41 9.98 -0.95
CA SER A 243 7.60 10.89 0.18
C SER A 243 8.99 11.55 0.16
N GLN A 244 9.08 12.74 0.76
CA GLN A 244 10.37 13.40 1.08
C GLN A 244 10.92 13.00 2.45
N ASP A 245 10.12 12.33 3.30
CA ASP A 245 10.60 11.85 4.59
C ASP A 245 11.42 10.57 4.39
N GLN A 246 12.73 10.66 4.62
CA GLN A 246 13.66 9.53 4.50
C GLN A 246 13.33 8.33 5.41
N ASN A 247 12.43 8.50 6.38
CA ASN A 247 11.97 7.43 7.26
C ASN A 247 10.66 6.77 6.79
N ALA A 248 9.88 7.41 5.92
CA ALA A 248 8.57 6.95 5.44
C ALA A 248 8.72 5.82 4.41
N ILE A 249 7.89 4.78 4.49
CA ILE A 249 8.01 3.63 3.58
C ILE A 249 7.98 4.10 2.13
N MET A 250 7.18 5.13 1.83
CA MET A 250 7.05 5.74 0.50
C MET A 250 8.25 6.59 0.06
N TYR A 251 9.35 6.68 0.80
CA TYR A 251 10.59 7.24 0.27
C TYR A 251 11.21 6.28 -0.75
N ALA A 252 11.47 6.79 -1.97
CA ALA A 252 11.78 5.97 -3.14
C ALA A 252 12.96 5.00 -2.97
N TYR A 253 14.01 5.44 -2.25
CA TYR A 253 15.23 4.65 -2.08
C TYR A 253 15.10 3.62 -0.98
N TYR A 254 15.60 2.42 -1.28
CA TYR A 254 15.54 1.27 -0.39
C TYR A 254 16.42 1.46 0.84
N ALA A 255 15.87 1.09 1.99
CA ALA A 255 16.60 0.91 3.23
C ALA A 255 16.03 -0.29 3.98
N GLU A 256 16.89 -1.22 4.39
CA GLU A 256 16.45 -2.46 5.04
C GLU A 256 15.75 -2.22 6.39
N ASN A 257 16.20 -1.20 7.14
CA ASN A 257 15.61 -0.80 8.42
C ASN A 257 14.27 -0.05 8.27
N ARG A 258 13.85 0.26 7.03
CA ARG A 258 12.55 0.86 6.75
C ARG A 258 11.52 -0.23 6.46
N ASN A 259 11.02 -0.82 7.53
CA ASN A 259 10.22 -2.04 7.52
C ASN A 259 8.82 -1.88 8.12
N ASP A 260 8.33 -0.65 8.28
CA ASP A 260 6.97 -0.38 8.73
C ASP A 260 6.49 1.01 8.25
N LEU A 261 5.18 1.21 8.25
CA LEU A 261 4.50 2.47 7.92
C LEU A 261 4.78 3.53 9.00
N ARG A 262 5.12 4.74 8.56
CA ARG A 262 5.31 5.92 9.42
C ARG A 262 4.10 6.84 9.36
N ALA A 263 4.18 7.91 10.15
CA ALA A 263 3.10 8.90 10.24
C ALA A 263 2.74 9.49 8.88
N ASP A 264 3.73 9.73 8.02
CA ASP A 264 3.54 10.22 6.65
C ASP A 264 2.71 9.24 5.80
N ASP A 265 3.13 7.97 5.77
CA ASP A 265 2.44 6.90 5.03
C ASP A 265 0.98 6.70 5.51
N ILE A 266 0.78 6.72 6.84
CA ILE A 266 -0.54 6.53 7.46
C ILE A 266 -1.46 7.73 7.17
N ALA A 267 -0.95 8.96 7.29
CA ALA A 267 -1.73 10.15 6.97
C ALA A 267 -2.13 10.16 5.48
N GLY A 268 -1.21 9.77 4.61
CA GLY A 268 -1.46 9.62 3.18
C GLY A 268 -2.59 8.66 2.87
N ILE A 269 -2.50 7.41 3.36
CA ILE A 269 -3.50 6.41 3.03
C ILE A 269 -4.87 6.73 3.63
N GLN A 270 -4.91 7.32 4.83
CA GLN A 270 -6.14 7.73 5.47
C GLN A 270 -6.79 8.93 4.79
N SER A 271 -6.01 9.79 4.13
CA SER A 271 -6.58 10.89 3.33
C SER A 271 -7.37 10.38 2.11
N LEU A 272 -7.01 9.20 1.58
CA LEU A 272 -7.68 8.58 0.43
C LEU A 272 -8.83 7.66 0.88
N TYR A 273 -8.61 6.84 1.90
CA TYR A 273 -9.53 5.75 2.25
C TYR A 273 -10.14 5.85 3.65
N GLY A 274 -9.77 6.85 4.43
CA GLY A 274 -10.16 6.96 5.83
C GLY A 274 -9.41 6.00 6.75
N ALA A 275 -9.56 6.21 8.06
CA ALA A 275 -9.01 5.37 9.12
C ALA A 275 -9.60 3.94 9.09
N PRO A 276 -8.97 2.96 9.76
CA PRO A 276 -9.52 1.62 9.88
C PRO A 276 -10.94 1.66 10.42
N THR A 277 -11.89 1.19 9.62
CA THR A 277 -13.17 0.79 10.15
C THR A 277 -12.95 -0.47 10.99
N PRO A 278 -13.42 -0.56 12.24
CA PRO A 278 -13.37 -1.80 12.99
C PRO A 278 -14.06 -2.89 12.17
N GLY A 279 -13.32 -3.95 11.80
CA GLY A 279 -13.91 -5.14 11.21
C GLY A 279 -14.84 -5.83 12.21
N PRO A 280 -15.67 -6.80 11.76
CA PRO A 280 -16.50 -7.57 12.67
C PRO A 280 -15.63 -8.27 13.72
N VAL A 281 -15.84 -8.01 15.00
CA VAL A 281 -15.14 -8.73 16.08
C VAL A 281 -15.63 -10.19 16.07
N ALA A 282 -14.71 -11.13 15.92
CA ALA A 282 -15.03 -12.56 15.88
C ALA A 282 -15.34 -13.09 17.28
N LEU A 283 -16.45 -13.83 17.41
CA LEU A 283 -16.93 -14.41 18.66
C LEU A 283 -16.97 -15.93 18.56
N ALA A 284 -16.37 -16.60 19.55
CA ALA A 284 -16.59 -18.02 19.77
C ALA A 284 -17.95 -18.26 20.47
N PRO A 285 -18.59 -19.43 20.28
CA PRO A 285 -19.76 -19.82 21.06
C PRO A 285 -19.51 -19.74 22.57
N GLY A 286 -20.43 -19.12 23.31
CA GLY A 286 -20.35 -18.88 24.75
C GLY A 286 -19.40 -17.74 25.14
N GLN A 287 -18.82 -17.02 24.18
CA GLN A 287 -17.93 -15.90 24.46
C GLN A 287 -18.73 -14.62 24.66
N GLN A 288 -18.55 -13.98 25.81
CA GLN A 288 -18.99 -12.61 26.06
C GLN A 288 -17.85 -11.65 25.69
N VAL A 289 -18.19 -10.59 24.96
CA VAL A 289 -17.27 -9.49 24.63
C VAL A 289 -17.83 -8.17 25.11
N SER A 290 -16.95 -7.25 25.49
CA SER A 290 -17.33 -5.88 25.79
C SER A 290 -17.08 -4.99 24.57
N GLY A 291 -17.97 -4.03 24.33
CA GLY A 291 -17.84 -3.01 23.30
C GLY A 291 -18.18 -1.62 23.83
N HIS A 292 -17.97 -0.60 23.00
CA HIS A 292 -18.29 0.80 23.32
C HIS A 292 -18.87 1.51 22.09
N LEU A 293 -19.99 2.20 22.27
CA LEU A 293 -20.56 3.10 21.27
C LEU A 293 -20.32 4.55 21.71
N PRO A 294 -19.63 5.38 20.91
CA PRO A 294 -19.28 6.75 21.28
C PRO A 294 -20.45 7.75 21.23
N GLY A 295 -21.59 7.37 20.64
CA GLY A 295 -22.73 8.28 20.46
C GLY A 295 -23.80 7.76 19.49
N THR A 296 -24.90 8.50 19.40
CA THR A 296 -26.00 8.23 18.48
C THR A 296 -25.50 8.07 17.04
N GLY A 297 -25.98 7.04 16.36
CA GLY A 297 -25.59 6.70 14.99
C GLY A 297 -24.33 5.83 14.89
N ALA A 298 -23.60 5.59 15.99
CA ALA A 298 -22.44 4.73 15.97
C ALA A 298 -22.81 3.25 15.75
N GLU A 299 -21.86 2.50 15.19
CA GLU A 299 -22.06 1.11 14.80
C GLU A 299 -20.81 0.27 15.12
N VAL A 300 -21.02 -0.94 15.62
CA VAL A 300 -19.97 -1.96 15.77
C VAL A 300 -20.47 -3.26 15.18
N ARG A 301 -19.62 -3.92 14.41
CA ARG A 301 -19.94 -5.20 13.77
C ARG A 301 -19.27 -6.35 14.51
N TYR A 302 -19.92 -7.51 14.50
CA TYR A 302 -19.42 -8.76 15.07
C TYR A 302 -19.70 -9.92 14.11
N GLN A 303 -18.97 -11.02 14.25
CA GLN A 303 -19.27 -12.26 13.52
C GLN A 303 -19.04 -13.50 14.38
N ALA A 304 -19.84 -14.54 14.17
CA ALA A 304 -19.70 -15.83 14.85
C ALA A 304 -19.96 -16.98 13.86
N THR A 305 -19.15 -18.04 13.92
CA THR A 305 -19.35 -19.25 13.11
C THR A 305 -20.00 -20.33 13.98
N LEU A 306 -21.14 -20.86 13.54
CA LEU A 306 -21.98 -21.73 14.38
C LEU A 306 -22.34 -23.04 13.67
N GLN A 307 -22.63 -24.06 14.49
CA GLN A 307 -23.05 -25.40 14.04
C GLN A 307 -24.50 -25.75 14.44
N ASN A 308 -25.02 -25.29 15.59
CA ASN A 308 -26.41 -25.48 16.08
C ASN A 308 -26.98 -24.18 16.72
N LYS A 309 -28.24 -24.21 17.22
CA LYS A 309 -29.12 -23.08 17.67
C LYS A 309 -28.40 -21.80 18.16
N LEU A 310 -28.83 -20.61 17.71
CA LEU A 310 -28.17 -19.32 17.98
C LEU A 310 -29.01 -18.41 18.87
N LEU A 311 -28.41 -17.96 19.97
CA LEU A 311 -28.92 -16.87 20.80
C LEU A 311 -27.88 -15.75 20.85
N VAL A 312 -28.30 -14.50 20.59
CA VAL A 312 -27.44 -13.32 20.70
C VAL A 312 -28.05 -12.36 21.72
N ARG A 313 -27.33 -12.12 22.82
CA ARG A 313 -27.71 -11.18 23.88
C ARG A 313 -26.83 -9.94 23.80
N LEU A 314 -27.45 -8.78 23.74
CA LEU A 314 -26.81 -7.48 23.94
C LEU A 314 -27.27 -6.94 25.30
N SER A 315 -26.33 -6.52 26.14
CA SER A 315 -26.64 -5.83 27.40
C SER A 315 -25.94 -4.48 27.44
N GLY A 316 -26.72 -3.42 27.56
CA GLY A 316 -26.26 -2.04 27.45
C GLY A 316 -26.53 -1.19 28.68
N PRO A 317 -26.13 0.09 28.66
CA PRO A 317 -26.31 0.99 29.78
C PRO A 317 -27.79 1.42 29.91
N PRO A 318 -28.31 1.61 31.14
CA PRO A 318 -29.68 2.04 31.35
C PRO A 318 -29.93 3.44 30.77
N GLY A 319 -31.11 3.64 30.18
CA GLY A 319 -31.54 4.92 29.60
C GLY A 319 -30.97 5.25 28.21
N GLN A 320 -30.26 4.31 27.58
CA GLN A 320 -29.87 4.39 26.17
C GLN A 320 -30.69 3.42 25.31
N ASP A 321 -30.59 3.55 24.00
CA ASP A 321 -31.33 2.79 23.01
C ASP A 321 -30.36 2.24 21.94
N PHE A 322 -30.09 0.94 22.01
CA PHE A 322 -29.17 0.25 21.10
C PHE A 322 -29.94 -0.85 20.38
N ASP A 323 -29.73 -0.98 19.08
CA ASP A 323 -30.37 -1.99 18.24
C ASP A 323 -29.39 -3.13 17.89
N LEU A 324 -29.91 -4.34 17.73
CA LEU A 324 -29.16 -5.52 17.32
C LEU A 324 -29.75 -6.14 16.04
N TYR A 325 -28.94 -6.18 14.98
CA TYR A 325 -29.30 -6.81 13.71
C TYR A 325 -28.43 -8.04 13.47
N VAL A 326 -29.01 -9.12 12.97
CA VAL A 326 -28.31 -10.39 12.72
C VAL A 326 -28.62 -10.89 11.30
N ARG A 327 -27.58 -11.34 10.58
CA ARG A 327 -27.69 -11.87 9.23
C ARG A 327 -26.75 -13.05 9.00
N PHE A 328 -27.23 -14.08 8.31
CA PHE A 328 -26.45 -15.25 7.90
C PHE A 328 -25.70 -15.00 6.58
N GLY A 329 -24.41 -15.32 6.56
CA GLY A 329 -23.58 -15.40 5.35
C GLY A 329 -23.24 -14.08 4.65
N ALA A 330 -23.74 -12.94 5.15
CA ALA A 330 -23.45 -11.62 4.62
C ALA A 330 -23.49 -10.56 5.74
N PRO A 331 -22.84 -9.38 5.55
CA PRO A 331 -22.89 -8.31 6.53
C PRO A 331 -24.32 -7.89 6.89
N ALA A 332 -24.57 -7.73 8.19
CA ALA A 332 -25.81 -7.17 8.72
C ALA A 332 -25.84 -5.65 8.52
N GLY A 333 -27.01 -5.13 8.20
CA GLY A 333 -27.30 -3.70 8.02
C GLY A 333 -28.70 -3.35 8.54
N ARG A 334 -29.04 -2.06 8.51
CA ARG A 334 -30.25 -1.51 9.14
C ARG A 334 -31.46 -1.48 8.21
N ASN A 335 -31.24 -1.54 6.89
CA ASN A 335 -32.32 -1.44 5.93
C ASN A 335 -33.03 -2.78 5.74
N ALA A 336 -34.29 -2.72 5.28
CA ALA A 336 -35.04 -3.92 4.93
C ALA A 336 -34.26 -4.76 3.89
N GLY A 337 -34.07 -6.05 4.18
CA GLY A 337 -33.26 -6.97 3.36
C GLY A 337 -31.77 -7.03 3.72
N GLU A 338 -31.31 -6.23 4.68
CA GLU A 338 -29.94 -6.26 5.20
C GLU A 338 -29.81 -7.03 6.53
N PHE A 339 -30.89 -7.63 7.03
CA PHE A 339 -30.90 -8.48 8.22
C PHE A 339 -31.88 -9.65 8.03
N ASP A 340 -31.62 -10.75 8.73
CA ASP A 340 -32.54 -11.90 8.80
C ASP A 340 -33.40 -11.83 10.07
N GLN A 341 -32.83 -11.31 11.15
CA GLN A 341 -33.49 -11.09 12.44
C GLN A 341 -33.00 -9.78 13.05
N VAL A 342 -33.85 -9.15 13.85
CA VAL A 342 -33.56 -7.87 14.50
C VAL A 342 -34.28 -7.79 15.84
N SER A 343 -33.66 -7.10 16.79
CA SER A 343 -34.26 -6.63 18.03
C SER A 343 -33.88 -5.15 18.18
N TYR A 344 -34.87 -4.28 18.33
CA TYR A 344 -34.76 -2.81 18.23
C TYR A 344 -35.68 -2.09 19.22
N GLY A 345 -35.71 -2.59 20.47
CA GLY A 345 -36.53 -2.06 21.53
C GLY A 345 -36.20 -0.60 21.85
N VAL A 346 -36.77 -0.08 22.93
CA VAL A 346 -36.50 1.29 23.38
C VAL A 346 -35.36 1.36 24.41
N THR A 347 -34.60 0.28 24.54
CA THR A 347 -33.58 0.08 25.58
C THR A 347 -32.31 -0.45 24.95
N ALA A 348 -31.17 -0.26 25.62
CA ALA A 348 -29.90 -0.79 25.14
C ALA A 348 -29.73 -2.31 25.26
N ASP A 349 -30.68 -3.00 25.92
CA ASP A 349 -30.70 -4.45 26.06
C ASP A 349 -31.51 -5.08 24.92
N GLU A 350 -30.89 -5.95 24.14
CA GLU A 350 -31.52 -6.59 22.98
C GLU A 350 -31.29 -8.10 22.95
N LEU A 351 -32.26 -8.84 22.40
CA LEU A 351 -32.21 -10.30 22.33
C LEU A 351 -32.68 -10.81 20.98
N VAL A 352 -31.78 -11.44 20.23
CA VAL A 352 -32.12 -12.14 18.98
C VAL A 352 -32.02 -13.64 19.19
N THR A 353 -33.11 -14.35 18.88
CA THR A 353 -33.17 -15.82 18.92
C THR A 353 -33.40 -16.39 17.53
N ILE A 354 -32.52 -17.27 17.07
CA ILE A 354 -32.70 -18.03 15.82
C ILE A 354 -32.89 -19.50 16.18
N ASN A 355 -34.13 -19.99 16.05
CA ASN A 355 -34.51 -21.33 16.50
C ASN A 355 -33.91 -22.47 15.67
N ASN A 356 -33.69 -22.25 14.36
CA ASN A 356 -33.14 -23.25 13.44
C ASN A 356 -32.02 -22.61 12.59
N PRO A 357 -30.86 -22.26 13.19
CA PRO A 357 -29.80 -21.62 12.44
C PRO A 357 -29.19 -22.60 11.45
N ARG A 358 -28.87 -22.09 10.27
CA ARG A 358 -27.99 -22.75 9.32
C ARG A 358 -26.57 -22.78 9.88
N ALA A 359 -25.84 -23.87 9.64
CA ALA A 359 -24.41 -23.91 9.91
C ALA A 359 -23.67 -22.90 9.02
N GLY A 360 -22.77 -22.12 9.61
CA GLY A 360 -22.02 -21.08 8.90
C GLY A 360 -21.87 -19.80 9.72
N THR A 361 -21.50 -18.71 9.06
CA THR A 361 -21.18 -17.43 9.70
C THR A 361 -22.41 -16.56 9.83
N TYR A 362 -22.65 -16.05 11.04
CA TYR A 362 -23.60 -14.98 11.31
C TYR A 362 -22.86 -13.68 11.56
N HIS A 363 -23.30 -12.63 10.89
CA HIS A 363 -22.85 -11.27 11.10
C HIS A 363 -23.86 -10.55 11.98
N MET A 364 -23.36 -9.79 12.94
CA MET A 364 -24.17 -8.99 13.86
C MET A 364 -23.76 -7.53 13.75
N LEU A 365 -24.72 -6.64 13.85
CA LEU A 365 -24.52 -5.19 13.92
C LEU A 365 -25.18 -4.69 15.20
N VAL A 366 -24.38 -4.06 16.05
CA VAL A 366 -24.86 -3.27 17.19
C VAL A 366 -24.88 -1.81 16.75
N HIS A 367 -26.04 -1.16 16.84
CA HIS A 367 -26.24 0.23 16.44
C HIS A 367 -26.72 1.06 17.62
N SER A 368 -26.21 2.28 17.79
CA SER A 368 -26.80 3.22 18.76
C SER A 368 -27.91 4.03 18.09
N TYR A 369 -29.17 3.69 18.36
CA TYR A 369 -30.29 4.54 17.96
C TYR A 369 -30.29 5.84 18.77
N GLN A 370 -30.04 5.75 20.08
CA GLN A 370 -29.86 6.89 20.97
C GLN A 370 -28.83 6.57 22.05
N GLY A 371 -27.88 7.49 22.27
CA GLY A 371 -26.99 7.42 23.43
C GLY A 371 -25.53 7.07 23.17
N ALA A 372 -24.78 6.86 24.24
CA ALA A 372 -23.41 6.37 24.22
C ALA A 372 -23.18 5.45 25.42
N GLY A 373 -22.20 4.55 25.33
CA GLY A 373 -21.75 3.78 26.48
C GLY A 373 -21.18 2.41 26.16
N ASN A 374 -20.75 1.73 27.22
CA ASN A 374 -20.22 0.38 27.16
C ASN A 374 -21.35 -0.64 27.17
N TYR A 375 -21.19 -1.72 26.43
CA TYR A 375 -22.13 -2.84 26.39
C TYR A 375 -21.38 -4.17 26.42
N THR A 376 -22.10 -5.25 26.69
CA THR A 376 -21.62 -6.61 26.46
C THR A 376 -22.46 -7.28 25.38
N LEU A 377 -21.81 -8.06 24.51
CA LEU A 377 -22.46 -8.90 23.52
C LEU A 377 -22.05 -10.34 23.77
N GLU A 378 -23.01 -11.24 23.83
CA GLU A 378 -22.83 -12.66 24.07
C GLU A 378 -23.53 -13.47 22.98
N VAL A 379 -22.82 -14.47 22.45
CA VAL A 379 -23.36 -15.42 21.48
C VAL A 379 -23.38 -16.80 22.12
N GLU A 380 -24.56 -17.32 22.44
CA GLU A 380 -24.73 -18.67 22.98
C GLU A 380 -25.17 -19.65 21.88
N VAL A 381 -24.63 -20.87 21.94
CA VAL A 381 -25.13 -22.02 21.20
C VAL A 381 -25.79 -22.97 22.19
N THR A 382 -27.09 -23.23 22.04
CA THR A 382 -27.88 -24.06 22.95
C THR A 382 -28.36 -25.35 22.32
#